data_AF-A0A0Q7RAV0-F1
#
_entry.id   AF-A0A0Q7RAV0-F1
#
_cell.length_a   1.000
_cell.length_b   1.000
_cell.length_c   1.000
_cell.angle_alpha   90.00
_cell.angle_beta   90.00
_cell.angle_gamma   90.00
#
_symmetry.space_group_name_H-M   'P 1'
#
loop_
_entity.id
_entity.type
_entity.pdbx_description
1 polymer ?
#
loop_
_entity_poly.entity_id
_entity_poly.type
_entity_poly.pdbx_seq_one_letter_code
_entity_poly.pdbx_strand_id
1 'polypeptide(L)'
;MLGKAAAFAIVMAMALPAQVQATGDPVSYQAATSAGWGAESTVPATEGSTDSGVERELTPDQQDLMQGDANWSARANLYHAGGGGATGNDSLGCRPIAMRTVATDPRYIPRRTRLFIRETVGMRMSDGSIHDGYWYASDTGGAIKGQKIDLYTGHGRGSMSPAMRFNQRRLTIVDAGRFEGCPPSWERQPSQAAMMASAATPAGAN
;
A
#
# COMPACT_ATOMS: atom_id res chain seq x y z
N MET A 1 40.50 -49.81 11.82
CA MET A 1 39.76 -50.13 13.07
C MET A 1 39.37 -48.83 13.74
N LEU A 2 38.17 -48.80 14.30
CA LEU A 2 37.36 -47.61 14.60
C LEU A 2 38.06 -46.53 15.42
N GLY A 3 37.97 -45.29 14.92
CA GLY A 3 38.38 -44.07 15.60
C GLY A 3 37.32 -43.60 16.60
N LYS A 4 37.83 -43.23 17.78
CA LYS A 4 37.14 -42.93 19.03
C LYS A 4 36.08 -41.83 18.95
N ALA A 5 34.98 -42.07 19.65
CA ALA A 5 34.05 -41.05 20.12
C ALA A 5 34.76 -40.08 21.08
N ALA A 6 34.46 -38.79 20.99
CA ALA A 6 34.73 -37.81 22.03
C ALA A 6 33.53 -36.87 22.15
N ALA A 7 33.13 -36.69 23.40
CA ALA A 7 31.83 -36.23 23.84
C ALA A 7 31.65 -34.71 23.70
N PHE A 8 30.39 -34.34 23.47
CA PHE A 8 29.86 -32.98 23.49
C PHE A 8 29.57 -32.57 24.94
N ALA A 9 30.22 -31.53 25.45
CA ALA A 9 29.76 -30.81 26.64
C ALA A 9 30.45 -29.43 26.70
N ILE A 10 29.78 -28.39 26.18
CA ILE A 10 30.10 -27.00 26.52
C ILE A 10 28.98 -26.52 27.44
N VAL A 11 29.32 -26.43 28.73
CA VAL A 11 28.50 -25.82 29.79
C VAL A 11 28.60 -24.30 29.61
N MET A 12 27.53 -23.68 29.14
CA MET A 12 27.44 -22.21 29.02
C MET A 12 26.91 -21.67 30.36
N ALA A 13 27.82 -21.18 31.20
CA ALA A 13 27.52 -20.52 32.45
C ALA A 13 26.90 -19.14 32.18
N MET A 14 25.59 -19.00 32.40
CA MET A 14 24.98 -17.68 32.57
C MET A 14 24.97 -17.33 34.06
N ALA A 15 25.61 -16.21 34.36
CA ALA A 15 25.65 -15.59 35.67
C ALA A 15 24.22 -15.17 36.10
N LEU A 16 23.69 -15.84 37.12
CA LEU A 16 22.55 -15.31 37.88
C LEU A 16 23.10 -14.38 38.97
N PRO A 17 22.67 -13.11 39.06
CA PRO A 17 22.91 -12.34 40.27
C PRO A 17 22.13 -12.93 41.44
N ALA A 18 22.79 -12.88 42.59
CA ALA A 18 22.40 -13.47 43.85
C ALA A 18 20.97 -13.14 44.31
N GLN A 19 20.21 -14.20 44.59
CA GLN A 19 19.56 -14.47 45.87
C GLN A 19 19.12 -13.23 46.66
N VAL A 20 17.93 -12.71 46.34
CA VAL A 20 17.13 -11.95 47.30
C VAL A 20 16.59 -12.96 48.32
N GLN A 21 17.19 -12.99 49.51
CA GLN A 21 16.65 -13.65 50.68
C GLN A 21 15.39 -12.90 51.11
N ALA A 22 14.22 -13.41 50.72
CA ALA A 22 12.94 -12.94 51.23
C ALA A 22 12.70 -13.50 52.64
N THR A 23 13.32 -12.88 53.65
CA THR A 23 12.91 -13.05 55.05
C THR A 23 11.84 -12.01 55.35
N GLY A 24 10.58 -12.32 55.01
CA GLY A 24 9.42 -11.50 55.33
C GLY A 24 8.14 -12.23 54.92
N ASP A 25 7.12 -12.18 55.79
CA ASP A 25 5.80 -12.75 55.51
C ASP A 25 5.23 -12.22 54.19
N PRO A 26 4.40 -13.01 53.47
CA PRO A 26 3.82 -12.57 52.20
C PRO A 26 2.99 -11.30 52.41
N VAL A 27 3.43 -10.22 51.76
CA VAL A 27 2.79 -8.91 51.87
C VAL A 27 1.45 -8.96 51.13
N SER A 28 0.37 -8.55 51.79
CA SER A 28 -0.95 -8.51 51.17
C SER A 28 -1.02 -7.48 50.04
N TYR A 29 -1.84 -7.73 49.03
CA TYR A 29 -2.02 -6.84 47.89
C TYR A 29 -2.38 -5.40 48.28
N GLN A 30 -3.13 -5.23 49.37
CA GLN A 30 -3.48 -3.91 49.90
C GLN A 30 -2.29 -3.20 50.57
N ALA A 31 -1.37 -3.93 51.18
CA ALA A 31 -0.15 -3.35 51.75
C ALA A 31 0.87 -2.94 50.65
N ALA A 32 0.95 -3.69 49.56
CA ALA A 32 1.79 -3.32 48.41
C ALA A 32 1.31 -2.05 47.70
N THR A 33 -0.02 -1.86 47.60
CA THR A 33 -0.62 -0.68 46.93
C THR A 33 -0.60 0.59 47.78
N SER A 34 -0.52 0.47 49.11
CA SER A 34 -0.47 1.62 50.02
C SER A 34 0.95 2.14 50.29
N ALA A 35 1.98 1.34 50.02
CA ALA A 35 3.38 1.72 50.23
C ALA A 35 3.95 2.69 49.16
N GLY A 36 3.17 3.09 48.15
CA GLY A 36 3.54 4.17 47.23
C GLY A 36 4.75 3.89 46.33
N TRP A 37 5.26 2.67 46.28
CA TRP A 37 6.30 2.23 45.34
C TRP A 37 5.67 1.88 43.99
N GLY A 38 5.44 2.90 43.17
CA GLY A 38 4.94 2.69 41.80
C GLY A 38 4.33 3.90 41.09
N ALA A 39 4.48 5.11 41.63
CA ALA A 39 4.03 6.33 40.96
C ALA A 39 5.20 7.29 40.75
N GLU A 40 6.22 6.84 40.01
CA GLU A 40 6.98 7.81 39.22
C GLU A 40 6.08 8.26 38.07
N SER A 41 5.82 9.56 38.01
CA SER A 41 5.11 10.20 36.91
C SER A 41 5.93 10.00 35.65
N THR A 42 5.60 8.97 34.87
CA THR A 42 6.00 8.93 33.47
C THR A 42 5.28 10.08 32.79
N VAL A 43 6.07 11.03 32.25
CA VAL A 43 5.59 11.98 31.25
C VAL A 43 4.77 11.22 30.21
N PRO A 44 3.67 11.79 29.68
CA PRO A 44 2.80 11.07 28.76
C PRO A 44 3.66 10.54 27.62
N ALA A 45 3.77 9.21 27.54
CA ALA A 45 4.34 8.56 26.38
C ALA A 45 3.42 8.95 25.23
N THR A 46 3.91 9.78 24.31
CA THR A 46 3.32 9.89 23.00
C THR A 46 3.31 8.46 22.44
N GLU A 47 2.15 7.83 22.39
CA GLU A 47 1.93 6.62 21.58
C GLU A 47 1.98 7.02 20.10
N GLY A 48 3.16 7.47 19.69
CA GLY A 48 3.58 7.52 18.32
C GLY A 48 4.65 6.47 18.21
N SER A 49 4.26 5.25 17.83
CA SER A 49 5.16 4.45 17.02
C SER A 49 5.42 5.28 15.77
N THR A 50 6.42 6.17 15.82
CA THR A 50 7.14 6.56 14.62
C THR A 50 7.89 5.32 14.18
N ASP A 51 7.14 4.38 13.61
CA ASP A 51 7.62 3.72 12.42
C ASP A 51 8.06 4.90 11.55
N SER A 52 9.31 4.89 11.13
CA SER A 52 9.85 5.82 10.15
C SER A 52 9.21 5.52 8.78
N GLY A 53 7.88 5.47 8.76
CA GLY A 53 7.03 5.60 7.61
C GLY A 53 7.16 7.03 7.16
N VAL A 54 7.88 7.22 6.08
CA VAL A 54 7.75 8.42 5.27
C VAL A 54 6.29 8.43 4.81
N GLU A 55 5.40 9.04 5.60
CA GLU A 55 4.08 9.43 5.13
C GLU A 55 4.36 10.41 4.01
N ARG A 56 4.21 9.93 2.78
CA ARG A 56 4.41 10.77 1.60
C ARG A 56 3.38 11.89 1.69
N GLU A 57 3.86 13.09 1.93
CA GLU A 57 3.01 14.28 1.93
C GLU A 57 2.27 14.35 0.59
N LEU A 58 0.94 14.43 0.68
CA LEU A 58 0.09 14.49 -0.50
C LEU A 58 0.29 15.84 -1.18
N THR A 59 0.43 15.83 -2.50
CA THR A 59 0.40 17.06 -3.29
C THR A 59 -0.95 17.77 -3.13
N PRO A 60 -1.03 19.11 -3.30
CA PRO A 60 -2.30 19.82 -3.24
C PRO A 60 -3.40 19.19 -4.10
N ASP A 61 -3.07 18.85 -5.36
CA ASP A 61 -3.99 18.16 -6.27
C ASP A 61 -4.49 16.82 -5.70
N GLN A 62 -3.62 16.04 -5.05
CA GLN A 62 -4.03 14.78 -4.42
C GLN A 62 -4.90 15.02 -3.18
N GLN A 63 -4.66 16.10 -2.42
CA GLN A 63 -5.50 16.47 -1.30
C GLN A 63 -6.92 16.83 -1.77
N ASP A 64 -7.02 17.60 -2.86
CA ASP A 64 -8.29 17.95 -3.49
C ASP A 64 -9.03 16.69 -3.99
N LEU A 65 -8.33 15.76 -4.63
CA LEU A 65 -8.90 14.49 -5.08
C LEU A 65 -9.32 13.56 -3.92
N MET A 66 -8.64 13.64 -2.78
CA MET A 66 -9.03 12.91 -1.56
C MET A 66 -10.33 13.46 -0.95
N GLN A 67 -10.52 14.78 -1.01
CA GLN A 67 -11.64 15.50 -0.41
C GLN A 67 -12.86 15.64 -1.34
N GLY A 68 -12.65 15.61 -2.66
CA GLY A 68 -13.71 15.79 -3.65
C GLY A 68 -14.77 14.69 -3.63
N ASP A 69 -15.76 14.81 -4.50
CA ASP A 69 -16.79 13.77 -4.66
C ASP A 69 -16.26 12.59 -5.49
N ALA A 70 -16.80 11.40 -5.23
CA ALA A 70 -16.48 10.23 -6.02
C ALA A 70 -17.27 10.24 -7.34
N ASN A 71 -16.57 10.21 -8.47
CA ASN A 71 -17.22 10.06 -9.78
C ASN A 71 -17.74 8.64 -9.99
N TRP A 72 -17.03 7.65 -9.45
CA TRP A 72 -17.41 6.24 -9.56
C TRP A 72 -17.19 5.47 -8.28
N SER A 73 -17.94 4.39 -8.16
CA SER A 73 -17.74 3.35 -7.17
C SER A 73 -17.76 2.00 -7.85
N ALA A 74 -16.68 1.23 -7.71
CA ALA A 74 -16.56 -0.07 -8.38
C ALA A 74 -16.00 -1.14 -7.46
N ARG A 75 -16.43 -2.38 -7.68
CA ARG A 75 -15.83 -3.56 -7.04
C ARG A 75 -14.51 -3.88 -7.73
N ALA A 76 -13.43 -3.93 -6.96
CA ALA A 76 -12.12 -4.28 -7.47
C ALA A 76 -11.91 -5.80 -7.50
N ASN A 77 -11.28 -6.26 -8.57
CA ASN A 77 -10.60 -7.54 -8.67
C ASN A 77 -9.10 -7.28 -8.88
N LEU A 78 -8.30 -8.33 -8.78
CA LEU A 78 -6.87 -8.28 -9.11
C LEU A 78 -6.57 -9.27 -10.23
N TYR A 79 -5.67 -8.88 -11.12
CA TYR A 79 -5.15 -9.76 -12.16
C TYR A 79 -3.66 -9.55 -12.40
N HIS A 80 -3.01 -10.57 -12.95
CA HIS A 80 -1.58 -10.58 -13.21
C HIS A 80 -1.26 -11.32 -14.51
N ALA A 81 -0.11 -11.00 -15.10
CA ALA A 81 0.46 -11.76 -16.20
C ALA A 81 0.88 -13.16 -15.75
N GLY A 82 0.71 -14.15 -16.63
CA GLY A 82 1.00 -15.57 -16.35
C GLY A 82 -0.11 -16.32 -15.63
N GLY A 83 -1.24 -15.68 -15.30
CA GLY A 83 -2.43 -16.32 -14.69
C GLY A 83 -3.53 -16.72 -15.69
N GLY A 84 -3.23 -16.73 -16.99
CA GLY A 84 -4.20 -17.03 -18.07
C GLY A 84 -5.08 -15.85 -18.50
N GLY A 85 -5.17 -14.77 -17.72
CA GLY A 85 -6.03 -13.61 -18.00
C GLY A 85 -5.35 -12.41 -18.69
N ALA A 86 -4.04 -12.23 -18.55
CA ALA A 86 -3.29 -11.15 -19.20
C ALA A 86 -2.32 -11.73 -20.24
N THR A 87 -2.59 -11.46 -21.52
CA THR A 87 -1.78 -11.95 -22.65
C THR A 87 -1.27 -10.75 -23.45
N GLY A 88 -0.03 -10.35 -23.21
CA GLY A 88 0.64 -9.31 -24.01
C GLY A 88 0.28 -7.87 -23.63
N ASN A 89 -0.18 -7.11 -24.61
CA ASN A 89 -0.49 -5.69 -24.48
C ASN A 89 -1.89 -5.45 -23.90
N ASP A 90 -2.10 -4.31 -23.27
CA ASP A 90 -3.43 -3.85 -22.87
C ASP A 90 -4.31 -3.49 -24.07
N SER A 91 -5.56 -3.15 -23.80
CA SER A 91 -6.55 -2.79 -24.80
C SER A 91 -6.27 -1.48 -25.56
N LEU A 92 -5.23 -0.72 -25.20
CA LEU A 92 -4.71 0.43 -25.96
C LEU A 92 -3.45 0.08 -26.76
N GLY A 93 -2.98 -1.17 -26.72
CA GLY A 93 -1.78 -1.62 -27.42
C GLY A 93 -0.48 -1.35 -26.65
N CYS A 94 -0.57 -0.95 -25.38
CA CYS A 94 0.58 -0.65 -24.53
C CYS A 94 0.97 -1.84 -23.66
N ARG A 95 2.21 -1.86 -23.16
CA ARG A 95 2.59 -2.86 -22.16
C ARG A 95 1.92 -2.51 -20.83
N PRO A 96 1.16 -3.41 -20.18
CA PRO A 96 0.58 -3.15 -18.87
C PRO A 96 1.67 -2.84 -17.84
N ILE A 97 1.44 -1.82 -17.02
CA ILE A 97 2.39 -1.37 -16.00
C ILE A 97 1.85 -1.80 -14.65
N ALA A 98 2.63 -2.60 -13.93
CA ALA A 98 2.25 -3.12 -12.62
C ALA A 98 1.85 -1.97 -11.69
N MET A 99 0.72 -2.13 -11.01
CA MET A 99 0.15 -1.13 -10.11
C MET A 99 -0.18 0.22 -10.76
N ARG A 100 -0.33 0.28 -12.08
CA ARG A 100 -0.76 1.51 -12.80
C ARG A 100 -1.88 1.22 -13.77
N THR A 101 -1.84 0.09 -14.44
CA THR A 101 -2.87 -0.33 -15.38
C THR A 101 -4.09 -0.85 -14.64
N VAL A 102 -5.28 -0.39 -15.06
CA VAL A 102 -6.56 -0.92 -14.59
C VAL A 102 -7.44 -1.29 -15.77
N ALA A 103 -8.03 -2.48 -15.71
CA ALA A 103 -9.06 -2.91 -16.64
C ALA A 103 -10.42 -2.39 -16.19
N THR A 104 -11.17 -1.79 -17.11
CA THR A 104 -12.47 -1.15 -16.85
C THR A 104 -13.52 -1.60 -17.85
N ASP A 105 -14.79 -1.33 -17.55
CA ASP A 105 -15.85 -1.28 -18.57
C ASP A 105 -15.90 0.13 -19.17
N PRO A 106 -15.58 0.33 -20.46
CA PRO A 106 -15.59 1.65 -21.11
C PRO A 106 -16.93 2.38 -21.08
N ARG A 107 -18.04 1.66 -20.86
CA ARG A 107 -19.38 2.25 -20.73
C ARG A 107 -19.60 2.89 -19.35
N TYR A 108 -18.83 2.47 -18.35
CA TYR A 108 -18.91 2.98 -16.99
C TYR A 108 -17.76 3.94 -16.69
N ILE A 109 -16.52 3.50 -16.91
CA ILE A 109 -15.31 4.32 -16.81
C ILE A 109 -14.67 4.32 -18.20
N PRO A 110 -14.67 5.45 -18.93
CA PRO A 110 -14.11 5.51 -20.28
C PRO A 110 -12.63 5.09 -20.31
N ARG A 111 -12.17 4.52 -21.44
CA ARG A 111 -10.73 4.32 -21.67
C ARG A 111 -10.02 5.67 -21.67
N ARG A 112 -8.71 5.69 -21.42
CA ARG A 112 -7.89 6.92 -21.34
C ARG A 112 -8.26 7.86 -20.19
N THR A 113 -9.00 7.35 -19.19
CA THR A 113 -9.24 8.07 -17.93
C THR A 113 -8.08 7.81 -16.99
N ARG A 114 -7.55 8.88 -16.38
CA ARG A 114 -6.67 8.79 -15.22
C ARG A 114 -7.56 8.77 -13.99
N LEU A 115 -7.47 7.68 -13.24
CA LEU A 115 -8.27 7.44 -12.05
C LEU A 115 -7.44 7.73 -10.81
N PHE A 116 -8.05 8.36 -9.83
CA PHE A 116 -7.51 8.44 -8.48
C PHE A 116 -8.32 7.55 -7.55
N ILE A 117 -7.69 6.49 -7.04
CA ILE A 117 -8.30 5.51 -6.14
C ILE A 117 -7.77 5.75 -4.73
N ARG A 118 -8.62 6.37 -3.89
CA ARG A 118 -8.25 6.89 -2.57
C ARG A 118 -7.65 5.81 -1.68
N GLU A 119 -8.24 4.61 -1.70
CA GLU A 119 -7.81 3.51 -0.84
C GLU A 119 -6.42 2.99 -1.17
N THR A 120 -5.90 3.26 -2.37
CA THR A 120 -4.57 2.83 -2.82
C THR A 120 -3.48 3.85 -2.54
N VAL A 121 -3.83 5.07 -2.09
CA VAL A 121 -2.85 6.04 -1.60
C VAL A 121 -2.17 5.48 -0.35
N GLY A 122 -0.85 5.56 -0.29
CA GLY A 122 -0.10 5.03 0.86
C GLY A 122 0.08 3.50 0.85
N MET A 123 -0.44 2.80 -0.16
CA MET A 123 -0.19 1.36 -0.28
C MET A 123 1.29 1.10 -0.56
N ARG A 124 1.93 0.30 0.29
CA ARG A 124 3.32 -0.14 0.09
C ARG A 124 3.39 -1.20 -1.01
N MET A 125 4.21 -0.96 -2.02
CA MET A 125 4.45 -1.87 -3.14
C MET A 125 5.53 -2.90 -2.79
N SER A 126 5.69 -3.93 -3.63
CA SER A 126 6.63 -5.04 -3.38
C SER A 126 8.10 -4.60 -3.36
N ASP A 127 8.43 -3.50 -4.05
CA ASP A 127 9.76 -2.89 -4.05
C ASP A 127 9.97 -1.93 -2.87
N GLY A 128 8.99 -1.81 -1.96
CA GLY A 128 9.02 -0.93 -0.79
C GLY A 128 8.60 0.51 -1.08
N SER A 129 8.38 0.88 -2.34
CA SER A 129 7.89 2.22 -2.69
C SER A 129 6.40 2.37 -2.36
N ILE A 130 5.92 3.62 -2.34
CA ILE A 130 4.55 3.95 -1.94
C ILE A 130 3.71 4.35 -3.15
N HIS A 131 2.56 3.70 -3.28
CA HIS A 131 1.59 3.98 -4.33
C HIS A 131 0.93 5.35 -4.13
N ASP A 132 0.81 6.12 -5.21
CA ASP A 132 0.36 7.52 -5.21
C ASP A 132 -1.14 7.71 -5.47
N GLY A 133 -1.88 6.60 -5.59
CA GLY A 133 -3.32 6.59 -5.82
C GLY A 133 -3.73 6.59 -7.29
N TYR A 134 -2.82 6.83 -8.24
CA TYR A 134 -3.17 6.99 -9.64
C TYR A 134 -3.11 5.70 -10.45
N TRP A 135 -4.21 5.43 -11.14
CA TRP A 135 -4.40 4.31 -12.06
C TRP A 135 -4.84 4.81 -13.44
N TYR A 136 -4.60 4.01 -14.47
CA TYR A 136 -4.80 4.38 -15.86
C TYR A 136 -5.73 3.36 -16.52
N ALA A 137 -6.91 3.81 -16.93
CA ALA A 137 -7.90 3.00 -17.63
C ALA A 137 -7.45 2.72 -19.07
N SER A 138 -6.41 1.88 -19.19
CA SER A 138 -5.79 1.48 -20.46
C SER A 138 -6.19 0.07 -20.89
N ASP A 139 -6.78 -0.72 -19.99
CA ASP A 139 -7.15 -2.10 -20.29
C ASP A 139 -8.66 -2.35 -20.19
N THR A 140 -9.10 -3.47 -20.77
CA THR A 140 -10.47 -3.98 -20.69
C THR A 140 -10.47 -5.50 -20.68
N GLY A 141 -11.47 -6.10 -20.05
CA GLY A 141 -11.63 -7.55 -20.01
C GLY A 141 -13.06 -7.97 -20.28
N GLY A 142 -13.26 -9.13 -20.89
CA GLY A 142 -14.60 -9.67 -21.17
C GLY A 142 -15.47 -9.81 -19.92
N ALA A 143 -14.85 -10.13 -18.78
CA ALA A 143 -15.52 -10.29 -17.48
C ALA A 143 -15.60 -8.99 -16.65
N ILE A 144 -15.11 -7.85 -17.16
CA ILE A 144 -15.14 -6.55 -16.49
C ILE A 144 -16.28 -5.72 -17.10
N LYS A 145 -17.41 -5.67 -16.39
CA LYS A 145 -18.67 -5.05 -16.83
C LYS A 145 -19.31 -4.25 -15.70
N GLY A 146 -19.88 -3.09 -16.04
CA GLY A 146 -20.53 -2.18 -15.11
C GLY A 146 -19.58 -1.65 -14.03
N GLN A 147 -20.04 -1.65 -12.78
CA GLN A 147 -19.30 -1.18 -11.60
C GLN A 147 -18.24 -2.16 -11.12
N LYS A 148 -17.37 -2.61 -12.03
CA LYS A 148 -16.28 -3.56 -11.76
C LYS A 148 -15.00 -3.06 -12.42
N ILE A 149 -13.90 -3.19 -11.69
CA ILE A 149 -12.55 -2.91 -12.21
C ILE A 149 -11.62 -4.09 -11.87
N ASP A 150 -10.56 -4.25 -12.64
CA ASP A 150 -9.48 -5.21 -12.37
C ASP A 150 -8.15 -4.48 -12.28
N LEU A 151 -7.45 -4.58 -11.15
CA LEU A 151 -6.18 -3.91 -10.92
C LEU A 151 -5.03 -4.81 -11.40
N TYR A 152 -4.20 -4.32 -12.32
CA TYR A 152 -3.06 -5.09 -12.80
C TYR A 152 -1.93 -5.02 -11.79
N THR A 153 -1.56 -6.17 -11.21
CA THR A 153 -0.57 -6.20 -10.12
C THR A 153 0.84 -6.52 -10.58
N GLY A 154 1.03 -6.97 -11.83
CA GLY A 154 2.33 -7.34 -12.39
C GLY A 154 2.39 -8.80 -12.84
N HIS A 155 3.54 -9.45 -12.64
CA HIS A 155 3.80 -10.82 -13.08
C HIS A 155 3.68 -11.83 -11.96
N GLY A 156 2.94 -12.91 -12.21
CA GLY A 156 2.77 -14.02 -11.28
C GLY A 156 1.90 -13.70 -10.07
N ARG A 157 1.49 -14.76 -9.36
CA ARG A 157 0.54 -14.67 -8.24
C ARG A 157 1.05 -13.78 -7.08
N GLY A 158 2.35 -13.83 -6.80
CA GLY A 158 2.97 -13.06 -5.71
C GLY A 158 2.82 -11.55 -5.88
N SER A 159 2.70 -11.06 -7.12
CA SER A 159 2.52 -9.64 -7.41
C SER A 159 1.23 -9.06 -6.82
N MET A 160 0.22 -9.89 -6.54
CA MET A 160 -1.05 -9.45 -5.97
C MET A 160 -0.97 -9.09 -4.49
N SER A 161 0.07 -9.52 -3.77
CA SER A 161 0.17 -9.38 -2.31
C SER A 161 -0.10 -7.95 -1.80
N PRO A 162 0.50 -6.88 -2.38
CA PRO A 162 0.27 -5.50 -1.93
C PRO A 162 -1.19 -5.05 -2.03
N ALA A 163 -1.87 -5.47 -3.10
CA ALA A 163 -3.23 -5.03 -3.41
C ALA A 163 -4.30 -5.99 -2.87
N MET A 164 -3.91 -7.12 -2.23
CA MET A 164 -4.84 -8.18 -1.80
C MET A 164 -5.94 -7.66 -0.89
N ARG A 165 -5.64 -6.66 -0.05
CA ARG A 165 -6.61 -6.03 0.86
C ARG A 165 -7.78 -5.34 0.14
N PHE A 166 -7.66 -5.05 -1.15
CA PHE A 166 -8.71 -4.43 -1.97
C PHE A 166 -9.49 -5.44 -2.80
N ASN A 167 -9.03 -6.68 -2.88
CA ASN A 167 -9.68 -7.69 -3.69
C ASN A 167 -11.14 -7.87 -3.24
N GLN A 168 -12.05 -7.78 -4.20
CA GLN A 168 -13.51 -7.82 -4.03
C GLN A 168 -14.11 -6.68 -3.20
N ARG A 169 -13.33 -5.68 -2.79
CA ARG A 169 -13.84 -4.49 -2.09
C ARG A 169 -14.35 -3.46 -3.07
N ARG A 170 -15.28 -2.64 -2.59
CA ARG A 170 -15.75 -1.45 -3.29
C ARG A 170 -14.77 -0.30 -3.02
N LEU A 171 -14.30 0.33 -4.09
CA LEU A 171 -13.33 1.42 -4.05
C LEU A 171 -13.97 2.74 -4.47
N THR A 172 -13.38 3.83 -3.99
CA THR A 172 -13.78 5.20 -4.22
C THR A 172 -12.89 5.80 -5.29
N ILE A 173 -13.48 6.11 -6.45
CA ILE A 173 -12.73 6.47 -7.65
C ILE A 173 -13.12 7.88 -8.09
N VAL A 174 -12.12 8.73 -8.20
CA VAL A 174 -12.25 10.12 -8.66
C VAL A 174 -11.63 10.24 -10.05
N ASP A 175 -12.26 11.06 -10.90
CA ASP A 175 -11.71 11.45 -12.19
C ASP A 175 -10.55 12.42 -11.97
N ALA A 176 -9.34 11.96 -12.32
CA ALA A 176 -8.13 12.77 -12.28
C ALA A 176 -7.73 13.26 -13.68
N GLY A 177 -8.65 13.24 -14.65
CA GLY A 177 -8.45 13.74 -15.99
C GLY A 177 -8.09 12.66 -17.01
N ARG A 178 -7.41 13.08 -18.07
CA ARG A 178 -7.16 12.26 -19.26
C ARG A 178 -5.66 11.99 -19.44
N PHE A 179 -5.32 10.92 -20.13
CA PHE A 179 -3.95 10.65 -20.57
C PHE A 179 -3.89 10.28 -22.05
N GLU A 180 -2.76 10.59 -22.67
CA GLU A 180 -2.47 10.25 -24.07
C GLU A 180 -1.29 9.28 -24.15
N GLY A 181 -1.26 8.49 -25.23
CA GLY A 181 -0.25 7.45 -25.42
C GLY A 181 -0.37 6.32 -24.40
N CYS A 182 0.77 5.74 -24.01
CA CYS A 182 0.82 4.68 -23.02
C CYS A 182 0.90 5.22 -21.60
N PRO A 183 0.35 4.51 -20.60
CA PRO A 183 0.52 4.87 -19.20
C PRO A 183 2.00 5.09 -18.86
N PRO A 184 2.32 6.08 -18.01
CA PRO A 184 3.69 6.32 -17.57
C PRO A 184 4.21 5.17 -16.70
N SER A 185 5.51 4.85 -16.83
CA SER A 185 6.18 3.96 -15.89
C SER A 185 6.40 4.66 -14.55
N TRP A 186 6.64 3.88 -13.49
CA TRP A 186 6.95 4.43 -12.16
C TRP A 186 8.18 5.35 -12.14
N GLU A 187 9.15 5.11 -13.03
CA GLU A 187 10.35 5.93 -13.23
C GLU A 187 10.06 7.22 -14.00
N ARG A 188 9.05 7.19 -14.89
CA ARG A 188 8.57 8.34 -15.65
C ARG A 188 7.28 8.85 -15.01
N GLN A 189 7.31 9.18 -13.72
CA GLN A 189 6.26 10.05 -13.18
C GLN A 189 6.24 11.30 -14.06
N PRO A 190 5.10 11.75 -14.59
CA PRO A 190 5.06 13.05 -15.21
C PRO A 190 5.50 14.01 -14.11
N SER A 191 6.68 14.62 -14.24
CA SER A 191 7.13 15.66 -13.35
C SER A 191 5.96 16.64 -13.26
N GLN A 192 5.53 17.02 -12.05
CA GLN A 192 4.37 17.91 -11.84
C GLN A 192 4.37 19.13 -12.78
N ALA A 193 5.55 19.59 -13.23
CA ALA A 193 5.75 20.59 -14.29
C ALA A 193 5.00 20.30 -15.62
N ALA A 194 4.96 19.05 -16.09
CA ALA A 194 4.24 18.66 -17.31
C ALA A 194 2.72 18.64 -17.10
N MET A 195 2.25 18.43 -15.86
CA MET A 195 0.83 18.47 -15.50
C MET A 195 0.32 19.90 -15.32
N MET A 196 1.15 20.79 -14.78
CA MET A 196 0.88 22.23 -14.71
C MET A 196 0.84 22.87 -16.11
N ALA A 197 1.69 22.42 -17.04
CA ALA A 197 1.75 22.97 -18.39
C ALA A 197 0.51 22.65 -19.25
N SER A 198 -0.15 21.51 -19.04
CA SER A 198 -1.39 21.16 -19.77
C SER A 198 -2.64 21.83 -19.18
N ALA A 199 -2.65 22.16 -17.88
CA ALA A 199 -3.71 22.93 -17.24
C ALA A 199 -3.62 24.44 -17.56
N ALA A 200 -2.44 24.93 -17.97
CA ALA A 200 -2.20 26.34 -18.28
C ALA A 200 -2.50 26.75 -19.73
N THR A 201 -3.09 25.89 -20.57
CA THR A 201 -3.54 26.32 -21.91
C THR A 201 -4.81 27.15 -21.76
N PRO A 202 -4.80 28.47 -21.99
CA PRO A 202 -6.04 29.23 -22.05
C PRO A 202 -6.79 28.76 -23.29
N ALA A 203 -8.06 28.38 -23.13
CA ALA A 203 -9.01 28.38 -24.21
C ALA A 203 -9.09 29.83 -24.74
N GLY A 204 -8.31 30.12 -25.78
CA GLY A 204 -8.11 31.46 -26.31
C GLY A 204 -8.24 31.46 -27.83
N ALA A 205 -9.40 31.96 -28.26
CA ALA A 205 -9.59 32.82 -29.44
C ALA A 205 -9.05 32.32 -30.80
N ASN A 206 -9.98 31.94 -31.68
CA ASN A 206 -10.20 32.61 -32.96
C ASN A 206 -11.68 32.54 -33.31
#